data_AF-C1MM74-F1
#
_entry.id   AF-C1MM74-F1
#
_cell.length_a   1.000
_cell.length_b   1.000
_cell.length_c   1.000
_cell.angle_alpha   90.00
_cell.angle_beta   90.00
_cell.angle_gamma   90.00
#
_symmetry.space_group_name_H-M   'P 1'
#
loop_
_entity.id
_entity.type
_entity.pdbx_description
1 polymer ?
#
loop_
_entity_poly.entity_id
_entity_poly.type
_entity_poly.pdbx_seq_one_letter_code
_entity_poly.pdbx_strand_id
1 'polypeptide(L)'
;MDDAATSYLLVFTASFLANAAIRLVGDACLPSLVGRARWNALTPSQKYALALTPNSMFNSLLAPALVFPALTRTPPLTKRGKFAVITPSVDGDSSNACAVAIGFMAYDLVSMLWNYEASVRSNGKGLFHLYVWHHVLSILFWPVAILNRAFVYFVNWFILSEHSSFWLSLRGSMLTLGTINTPAGLFVQLAFVVSFFGARVAVMPDLYRSYVNADWAAVPGWQATIAAWTVPIPSMLNAYWGFLIVKSLAKVALGGGGKKKKTTGAGPETRARGTAAPMGSPKQE
;
A
#
# COMPACT_ATOMS: atom_id res chain seq x y z
N MET A 1 7.77 26.00 -19.60
CA MET A 1 7.22 24.88 -18.83
C MET A 1 6.30 25.52 -17.80
N ASP A 2 4.99 25.30 -17.88
CA ASP A 2 4.00 26.01 -17.05
C ASP A 2 4.28 25.83 -15.56
N ASP A 3 3.97 26.86 -14.75
CA ASP A 3 4.19 26.90 -13.31
C ASP A 3 3.64 25.65 -12.59
N ALA A 4 2.53 25.09 -13.09
CA ALA A 4 1.91 23.87 -12.56
C ALA A 4 2.79 22.61 -12.73
N ALA A 5 3.44 22.44 -13.88
CA ALA A 5 4.32 21.29 -14.13
C ALA A 5 5.59 21.38 -13.28
N THR A 6 6.15 22.59 -13.15
CA THR A 6 7.30 22.85 -12.29
C THR A 6 6.96 22.57 -10.83
N SER A 7 5.82 23.07 -10.34
CA SER A 7 5.34 22.80 -8.97
C SER A 7 5.13 21.30 -8.73
N TYR A 8 4.49 20.59 -9.67
CA TYR A 8 4.27 19.16 -9.58
C TYR A 8 5.60 18.39 -9.43
N LEU A 9 6.59 18.70 -10.28
CA LEU A 9 7.90 18.05 -10.24
C LEU A 9 8.63 18.32 -8.93
N LEU A 10 8.58 19.56 -8.40
CA LEU A 10 9.18 19.90 -7.12
C LEU A 10 8.58 19.08 -5.97
N VAL A 11 7.25 18.96 -5.91
CA VAL A 11 6.56 18.18 -4.87
C VAL A 11 6.83 16.68 -5.03
N PHE A 12 6.84 16.17 -6.27
CA PHE A 12 7.21 14.79 -6.57
C PHE A 12 8.62 14.48 -6.07
N THR A 13 9.61 15.30 -6.43
CA THR A 13 11.00 15.12 -6.01
C THR A 13 11.14 15.23 -4.50
N ALA A 14 10.47 16.20 -3.86
CA ALA A 14 10.47 16.34 -2.42
C ALA A 14 9.89 15.10 -1.72
N SER A 15 8.77 14.54 -2.22
CA SER A 15 8.18 13.31 -1.69
C SER A 15 9.10 12.10 -1.85
N PHE A 16 9.74 11.93 -3.01
CA PHE A 16 10.71 10.86 -3.24
C PHE A 16 11.88 10.94 -2.25
N LEU A 17 12.48 12.13 -2.11
CA LEU A 17 13.61 12.36 -1.21
C LEU A 17 13.22 12.24 0.27
N ALA A 18 12.02 12.71 0.65
CA ALA A 18 11.50 12.53 2.00
C ALA A 18 11.36 11.05 2.34
N ASN A 19 10.89 10.23 1.40
CA ASN A 19 10.82 8.78 1.59
C ASN A 19 12.22 8.14 1.72
N ALA A 20 13.19 8.56 0.91
CA ALA A 20 14.58 8.12 1.11
C ALA A 20 15.12 8.48 2.50
N ALA A 21 14.84 9.70 2.99
CA ALA A 21 15.24 10.13 4.33
C ALA A 21 14.52 9.35 5.44
N ILE A 22 13.21 9.12 5.32
CA ILE A 22 12.42 8.28 6.25
C ILE A 22 13.03 6.89 6.35
N ARG A 23 13.46 6.31 5.23
CA ARG A 23 14.10 5.01 5.23
C ARG A 23 15.43 5.01 5.97
N LEU A 24 16.29 6.00 5.72
CA LEU A 24 17.58 6.12 6.40
C LEU A 24 17.41 6.26 7.92
N VAL A 25 16.47 7.11 8.35
CA VAL A 25 16.12 7.26 9.77
C VAL A 25 15.54 5.97 10.34
N GLY A 26 14.66 5.31 9.60
CA GLY A 26 14.07 4.03 9.95
C GLY A 26 15.13 2.95 10.18
N ASP A 27 16.07 2.79 9.25
CA ASP A 27 17.15 1.81 9.36
C ASP A 27 18.05 2.06 10.58
N ALA A 28 18.26 3.33 10.95
CA ALA A 28 19.00 3.70 12.17
C ALA A 28 18.22 3.44 13.47
N CYS A 29 16.90 3.69 13.47
CA CYS A 29 16.08 3.69 14.68
C CYS A 29 15.41 2.34 14.99
N LEU A 30 14.98 1.60 13.96
CA LEU A 30 14.23 0.36 14.10
C LEU A 30 14.92 -0.71 14.96
N PRO A 31 16.24 -0.93 14.88
CA PRO A 31 16.91 -1.90 15.76
C PRO A 31 16.71 -1.59 17.25
N SER A 32 16.69 -0.30 17.60
CA SER A 32 16.48 0.15 18.97
C SER A 32 15.00 0.09 19.36
N LEU A 33 14.10 0.53 18.48
CA LEU A 33 12.64 0.52 18.72
C LEU A 33 12.07 -0.90 18.85
N VAL A 34 12.56 -1.84 18.04
CA VAL A 34 12.16 -3.26 18.10
C VAL A 34 12.86 -4.00 19.25
N GLY A 35 13.99 -3.47 19.72
CA GLY A 35 14.92 -4.11 20.64
C GLY A 35 16.00 -4.90 19.88
N ARG A 36 17.28 -4.58 20.15
CA ARG A 36 18.41 -5.06 19.34
C ARG A 36 18.50 -6.59 19.22
N ALA A 37 18.26 -7.31 20.32
CA ALA A 37 18.26 -8.77 20.30
C ALA A 37 17.19 -9.33 19.37
N ARG A 38 15.97 -8.79 19.45
CA ARG A 38 14.84 -9.19 18.60
C ARG A 38 15.09 -8.81 17.15
N TRP A 39 15.60 -7.60 16.90
CA TRP A 39 15.95 -7.15 15.56
C TRP A 39 16.98 -8.09 14.91
N ASN A 40 18.04 -8.46 15.63
CA ASN A 40 19.08 -9.33 15.11
C ASN A 40 18.56 -10.73 14.74
N ALA A 41 17.54 -11.22 15.46
CA ALA A 41 16.88 -12.49 15.18
C ALA A 41 15.95 -12.47 13.94
N LEU A 42 15.57 -11.30 13.43
CA LEU A 42 14.74 -11.20 12.23
C LEU A 42 15.52 -11.58 10.96
N THR A 43 14.84 -12.23 10.03
CA THR A 43 15.38 -12.52 8.70
C THR A 43 15.59 -11.22 7.90
N PRO A 44 16.43 -11.23 6.86
CA PRO A 44 16.59 -10.06 5.99
C PRO A 44 15.28 -9.56 5.38
N SER A 45 14.36 -10.47 4.99
CA SER A 45 13.06 -10.08 4.44
C SER A 45 12.14 -9.44 5.48
N GLN A 46 12.17 -9.91 6.73
CA GLN A 46 11.42 -9.32 7.83
C GLN A 46 11.94 -7.91 8.17
N LYS A 47 13.26 -7.74 8.22
CA LYS A 47 13.89 -6.42 8.42
C LYS A 47 13.50 -5.45 7.31
N TYR A 48 13.55 -5.91 6.06
CA TYR A 48 13.12 -5.14 4.89
C TYR A 48 11.65 -4.70 4.98
N ALA A 49 10.73 -5.61 5.34
CA ALA A 49 9.31 -5.29 5.48
C ALA A 49 9.05 -4.25 6.58
N LEU A 50 9.75 -4.37 7.72
CA LEU A 50 9.66 -3.37 8.79
C LEU A 50 10.24 -2.03 8.37
N ALA A 51 11.35 -2.02 7.65
CA ALA A 51 12.01 -0.80 7.19
C ALA A 51 11.18 0.03 6.20
N LEU A 52 10.31 -0.61 5.42
CA LEU A 52 9.38 0.09 4.52
C LEU A 52 8.09 0.57 5.17
N THR A 53 7.77 0.07 6.37
CA THR A 53 6.53 0.42 7.06
C THR A 53 6.40 1.94 7.25
N PRO A 54 7.41 2.68 7.75
CA PRO A 54 7.28 4.13 7.97
C PRO A 54 7.00 4.91 6.69
N ASN A 55 7.64 4.54 5.58
CA ASN A 55 7.40 5.15 4.26
C ASN A 55 5.94 5.01 3.84
N SER A 56 5.44 3.78 3.87
CA SER A 56 4.05 3.49 3.51
C SER A 56 3.07 4.22 4.42
N MET A 57 3.29 4.20 5.75
CA MET A 57 2.45 4.90 6.71
C MET A 57 2.44 6.41 6.48
N PHE A 58 3.59 7.02 6.24
CA PHE A 58 3.70 8.45 5.96
C PHE A 58 2.90 8.85 4.72
N ASN A 59 3.09 8.14 3.60
CA ASN A 59 2.36 8.43 2.37
C ASN A 59 0.85 8.19 2.50
N SER A 60 0.47 7.13 3.22
CA SER A 60 -0.94 6.78 3.49
C SER A 60 -1.67 7.82 4.36
N LEU A 61 -0.96 8.77 4.97
CA LEU A 61 -1.57 9.89 5.67
C LEU A 61 -1.49 11.17 4.84
N LEU A 62 -0.29 11.48 4.32
CA LEU A 62 -0.03 12.76 3.67
C LEU A 62 -0.83 12.93 2.37
N ALA A 63 -0.74 11.99 1.43
CA ALA A 63 -1.44 12.15 0.15
C ALA A 63 -2.97 12.14 0.31
N PRO A 64 -3.58 11.25 1.12
CA PRO A 64 -5.00 11.31 1.45
C PRO A 64 -5.43 12.61 2.13
N ALA A 65 -4.63 13.15 3.05
CA ALA A 65 -4.96 14.42 3.72
C ALA A 65 -4.98 15.60 2.73
N LEU A 66 -4.06 15.62 1.77
CA LEU A 66 -4.03 16.65 0.73
C LEU A 66 -5.21 16.55 -0.23
N VAL A 67 -5.71 15.34 -0.54
CA VAL A 67 -6.81 15.18 -1.50
C VAL A 67 -8.20 15.29 -0.87
N PHE A 68 -8.33 15.14 0.45
CA PHE A 68 -9.62 15.18 1.13
C PHE A 68 -10.42 16.48 0.88
N PRO A 69 -9.81 17.68 0.90
CA PRO A 69 -10.50 18.92 0.55
C PRO A 69 -11.01 18.94 -0.90
N ALA A 70 -10.28 18.32 -1.83
CA ALA A 70 -10.64 18.21 -3.25
C ALA A 70 -11.82 17.24 -3.49
N LEU A 71 -12.06 16.29 -2.57
CA LEU A 71 -13.08 15.23 -2.69
C LEU A 71 -14.43 15.57 -2.06
N THR A 72 -14.76 16.86 -1.94
CA THR A 72 -15.99 17.28 -1.26
C THR A 72 -17.28 16.94 -2.01
N ARG A 73 -17.23 16.61 -3.32
CA ARG A 73 -18.42 16.31 -4.15
C ARG A 73 -18.11 15.35 -5.31
N THR A 74 -19.14 14.63 -5.78
CA THR A 74 -19.12 13.96 -7.08
C THR A 74 -18.86 14.95 -8.21
N PRO A 75 -18.36 14.52 -9.39
CA PRO A 75 -18.16 15.43 -10.51
C PRO A 75 -19.46 16.15 -10.88
N PRO A 76 -19.42 17.40 -11.34
CA PRO A 76 -20.62 18.09 -11.77
C PRO A 76 -21.20 17.42 -13.02
N LEU A 77 -22.52 17.53 -13.20
CA LEU A 77 -23.17 17.11 -14.43
C LEU A 77 -22.97 18.17 -15.52
N THR A 78 -22.66 17.73 -16.74
CA THR A 78 -22.66 18.56 -17.94
C THR A 78 -24.10 18.90 -18.34
N LYS A 79 -24.27 19.85 -19.26
CA LYS A 79 -25.59 20.20 -19.83
C LYS A 79 -26.32 18.99 -20.47
N ARG A 80 -25.59 17.92 -20.78
CA ARG A 80 -26.13 16.67 -21.35
C ARG A 80 -26.50 15.64 -20.28
N GLY A 81 -26.44 15.99 -18.99
CA GLY A 81 -26.72 15.08 -17.88
C GLY A 81 -25.65 14.00 -17.66
N LYS A 82 -24.45 14.17 -18.23
CA LYS A 82 -23.30 13.26 -18.05
C LYS A 82 -22.34 13.83 -17.02
N PHE A 83 -21.57 12.99 -16.32
CA PHE A 83 -20.56 13.48 -15.39
C PHE A 83 -19.38 14.10 -16.14
N ALA A 84 -18.97 15.29 -15.72
CA ALA A 84 -17.81 15.97 -16.28
C ALA A 84 -16.54 15.16 -16.01
N VAL A 85 -15.78 14.89 -17.06
CA VAL A 85 -14.47 14.23 -16.99
C VAL A 85 -13.31 15.21 -17.04
N ILE A 86 -13.56 16.44 -17.49
CA ILE A 86 -12.59 17.54 -17.45
C ILE A 86 -12.97 18.47 -16.30
N THR A 87 -11.99 18.81 -15.48
CA THR A 87 -12.13 19.84 -14.45
C THR A 87 -11.66 21.19 -15.00
N PRO A 88 -12.43 22.29 -14.79
CA PRO A 88 -12.05 23.62 -15.30
C PRO A 88 -10.70 24.08 -14.75
N SER A 89 -10.44 23.75 -13.49
CA SER A 89 -9.19 23.95 -12.77
C SER A 89 -8.88 22.71 -11.95
N VAL A 90 -7.60 22.34 -11.89
CA VAL A 90 -7.09 21.40 -10.89
C VAL A 90 -6.82 22.24 -9.66
N ASP A 91 -7.43 21.88 -8.52
CA ASP A 91 -7.03 22.50 -7.26
C ASP A 91 -5.56 22.13 -6.95
N GLY A 92 -4.82 23.04 -6.32
CA GLY A 92 -3.43 22.76 -5.94
C GLY A 92 -3.30 21.47 -5.12
N ASP A 93 -4.36 21.15 -4.38
CA ASP A 93 -4.53 19.98 -3.53
C ASP A 93 -4.47 18.65 -4.30
N SER A 94 -5.21 18.47 -5.40
CA SER A 94 -5.16 17.25 -6.23
C SER A 94 -3.79 17.05 -6.87
N SER A 95 -3.21 18.14 -7.37
CA SER A 95 -1.89 18.11 -8.01
C SER A 95 -0.80 17.71 -7.02
N ASN A 96 -0.79 18.34 -5.85
CA ASN A 96 0.16 18.06 -4.78
C ASN A 96 -0.05 16.64 -4.21
N ALA A 97 -1.29 16.24 -3.98
CA ALA A 97 -1.61 14.89 -3.49
C ALA A 97 -1.11 13.80 -4.45
N CYS A 98 -1.34 13.99 -5.75
CA CYS A 98 -0.85 13.07 -6.78
C CYS A 98 0.68 13.06 -6.82
N ALA A 99 1.32 14.24 -6.83
CA ALA A 99 2.78 14.33 -6.81
C ALA A 99 3.40 13.64 -5.59
N VAL A 100 2.80 13.80 -4.39
CA VAL A 100 3.22 13.10 -3.17
C VAL A 100 3.09 11.59 -3.33
N ALA A 101 1.90 11.11 -3.74
CA ALA A 101 1.64 9.68 -3.91
C ALA A 101 2.58 9.03 -4.93
N ILE A 102 2.79 9.69 -6.09
CA ILE A 102 3.66 9.21 -7.15
C ILE A 102 5.13 9.27 -6.75
N GLY A 103 5.56 10.28 -5.99
CA GLY A 103 6.92 10.36 -5.42
C GLY A 103 7.22 9.19 -4.48
N PHE A 104 6.25 8.83 -3.63
CA PHE A 104 6.34 7.63 -2.79
C PHE A 104 6.36 6.35 -3.64
N MET A 105 5.44 6.17 -4.59
CA MET A 105 5.37 4.97 -5.42
C MET A 105 6.64 4.76 -6.24
N ALA A 106 7.24 5.84 -6.76
CA ALA A 106 8.52 5.78 -7.46
C ALA A 106 9.65 5.33 -6.52
N TYR A 107 9.71 5.89 -5.30
CA TYR A 107 10.67 5.46 -4.30
C TYR A 107 10.50 3.98 -3.93
N ASP A 108 9.26 3.56 -3.64
CA ASP A 108 8.95 2.20 -3.23
C ASP A 108 9.24 1.19 -4.35
N LEU A 109 8.93 1.55 -5.60
CA LEU A 109 9.29 0.75 -6.78
C LEU A 109 10.81 0.55 -6.89
N VAL A 110 11.59 1.63 -6.76
CA VAL A 110 13.06 1.53 -6.77
C VAL A 110 13.55 0.65 -5.63
N SER A 111 13.03 0.84 -4.41
CA SER A 111 13.39 0.03 -3.24
C SER A 111 13.07 -1.45 -3.45
N MET A 112 11.90 -1.76 -4.01
CA MET A 112 11.46 -3.13 -4.31
C MET A 112 12.34 -3.80 -5.35
N LEU A 113 12.75 -3.09 -6.40
CA LEU A 113 13.61 -3.62 -7.46
C LEU A 113 15.04 -3.80 -6.97
N TRP A 114 15.57 -2.83 -6.23
CA TRP A 114 16.91 -2.90 -5.64
C TRP A 114 17.05 -4.03 -4.63
N ASN A 115 15.99 -4.28 -3.85
CA ASN A 115 15.93 -5.35 -2.85
C ASN A 115 15.08 -6.54 -3.32
N TYR A 116 15.18 -6.90 -4.61
CA TYR A 116 14.32 -7.89 -5.26
C TYR A 116 14.14 -9.17 -4.45
N GLU A 117 15.22 -9.82 -4.01
CA GLU A 117 15.14 -11.08 -3.27
C GLU A 117 14.37 -10.94 -1.94
N ALA A 118 14.64 -9.87 -1.19
CA ALA A 118 13.96 -9.61 0.08
C ALA A 118 12.49 -9.29 -0.14
N SER A 119 12.18 -8.50 -1.17
CA SER A 119 10.81 -8.13 -1.55
C SER A 119 9.99 -9.34 -1.99
N VAL A 120 10.56 -10.21 -2.85
CA VAL A 120 9.91 -11.45 -3.29
C VAL A 120 9.74 -12.43 -2.12
N ARG A 121 10.72 -12.57 -1.23
CA ARG A 121 10.59 -13.44 -0.05
C ARG A 121 9.56 -12.92 0.95
N SER A 122 9.42 -11.60 1.09
CA SER A 122 8.45 -10.99 2.01
C SER A 122 7.02 -11.09 1.50
N ASN A 123 6.80 -10.89 0.19
CA ASN A 123 5.46 -10.77 -0.39
C ASN A 123 5.00 -12.03 -1.15
N GLY A 124 5.94 -12.84 -1.64
CA GLY A 124 5.69 -13.86 -2.65
C GLY A 124 5.69 -13.27 -4.08
N LYS A 125 6.02 -14.11 -5.07
CA LYS A 125 6.19 -13.68 -6.48
C LYS A 125 4.96 -13.00 -7.06
N GLY A 126 3.76 -13.55 -6.82
CA GLY A 126 2.52 -13.02 -7.36
C GLY A 126 2.21 -11.60 -6.86
N LEU A 127 2.28 -11.40 -5.53
CA LEU A 127 2.06 -10.08 -4.93
C LEU A 127 3.16 -9.09 -5.31
N PHE A 128 4.41 -9.54 -5.44
CA PHE A 128 5.50 -8.70 -5.94
C PHE A 128 5.17 -8.11 -7.32
N HIS A 129 4.77 -8.95 -8.29
CA HIS A 129 4.39 -8.47 -9.62
C HIS A 129 3.17 -7.57 -9.60
N LEU A 130 2.17 -7.88 -8.76
CA LEU A 130 0.99 -7.04 -8.59
C LEU A 130 1.40 -5.64 -8.11
N TYR A 131 2.28 -5.53 -7.11
CA TYR A 131 2.76 -4.24 -6.61
C TYR A 131 3.61 -3.49 -7.64
N VAL A 132 4.49 -4.16 -8.37
CA VAL A 132 5.25 -3.53 -9.46
C VAL A 132 4.31 -2.92 -10.49
N TRP A 133 3.32 -3.66 -10.96
CA TRP A 133 2.35 -3.14 -11.93
C TRP A 133 1.46 -2.06 -11.34
N HIS A 134 1.02 -2.20 -10.09
CA HIS A 134 0.27 -1.17 -9.38
C HIS A 134 1.02 0.17 -9.35
N HIS A 135 2.33 0.14 -9.04
CA HIS A 135 3.17 1.34 -9.03
C HIS A 135 3.40 1.88 -10.45
N VAL A 136 3.82 1.03 -11.39
CA VAL A 136 4.11 1.44 -12.77
C VAL A 136 2.89 2.09 -13.44
N LEU A 137 1.72 1.47 -13.33
CA LEU A 137 0.50 2.01 -13.96
C LEU A 137 0.10 3.34 -13.33
N SER A 138 0.22 3.49 -12.00
CA SER A 138 -0.09 4.74 -11.31
C SER A 138 0.88 5.86 -11.70
N ILE A 139 2.18 5.57 -11.73
CA ILE A 139 3.25 6.51 -12.16
C ILE A 139 3.04 6.97 -13.60
N LEU A 140 2.60 6.08 -14.50
CA LEU A 140 2.40 6.42 -15.90
C LEU A 140 1.11 7.21 -16.15
N PHE A 141 0.01 6.86 -15.48
CA PHE A 141 -1.31 7.37 -15.86
C PHE A 141 -1.85 8.48 -14.96
N TRP A 142 -1.57 8.47 -13.66
CA TRP A 142 -2.13 9.49 -12.76
C TRP A 142 -1.57 10.89 -13.03
N PRO A 143 -0.25 11.09 -13.29
CA PRO A 143 0.27 12.41 -13.65
C PRO A 143 -0.34 12.90 -14.96
N VAL A 144 -0.53 12.02 -15.95
CA VAL A 144 -1.15 12.38 -17.24
C VAL A 144 -2.57 12.86 -17.03
N ALA A 145 -3.37 12.15 -16.23
CA ALA A 145 -4.74 12.53 -15.88
C ALA A 145 -4.79 13.91 -15.18
N ILE A 146 -3.97 14.11 -14.14
CA ILE A 146 -3.90 15.36 -13.39
C ILE A 146 -3.45 16.54 -14.27
N LEU A 147 -2.34 16.40 -15.00
CA LEU A 147 -1.79 17.49 -15.81
C LEU A 147 -2.68 17.86 -17.00
N ASN A 148 -3.46 16.91 -17.51
CA ASN A 148 -4.48 17.17 -18.54
C ASN A 148 -5.85 17.54 -17.97
N ARG A 149 -5.98 17.61 -16.64
CA ARG A 149 -7.23 17.93 -15.92
C ARG A 149 -8.37 16.96 -16.22
N ALA A 150 -8.02 15.76 -16.67
CA ALA A 150 -8.94 14.74 -17.13
C ALA A 150 -9.02 13.61 -16.09
N PHE A 151 -10.23 13.15 -15.77
CA PHE A 151 -10.50 12.05 -14.82
C PHE A 151 -9.92 12.27 -13.41
N VAL A 152 -9.65 13.53 -13.03
CA VAL A 152 -9.06 13.93 -11.73
C VAL A 152 -9.82 13.32 -10.55
N TYR A 153 -11.16 13.31 -10.62
CA TYR A 153 -12.01 12.70 -9.60
C TYR A 153 -11.64 11.24 -9.28
N PHE A 154 -11.36 10.42 -10.29
CA PHE A 154 -10.99 9.02 -10.09
C PHE A 154 -9.61 8.89 -9.46
N VAL A 155 -8.64 9.66 -9.93
CA VAL A 155 -7.29 9.71 -9.37
C VAL A 155 -7.35 10.12 -7.90
N ASN A 156 -8.13 11.15 -7.58
CA ASN A 156 -8.28 11.64 -6.22
C ASN A 156 -8.84 10.56 -5.29
N TRP A 157 -9.88 9.85 -5.71
CA TRP A 157 -10.42 8.73 -4.92
C TRP A 157 -9.41 7.60 -4.75
N PHE A 158 -8.63 7.27 -5.78
CA PHE A 158 -7.58 6.25 -5.65
C PHE A 158 -6.50 6.68 -4.67
N ILE A 159 -6.09 7.95 -4.69
CA ILE A 159 -5.17 8.52 -3.68
C ILE A 159 -5.80 8.43 -2.29
N LEU A 160 -7.05 8.88 -2.09
CA LEU A 160 -7.73 8.81 -0.79
C LEU A 160 -7.81 7.36 -0.28
N SER A 161 -8.01 6.41 -1.18
CA SER A 161 -8.09 4.99 -0.84
C SER A 161 -6.79 4.42 -0.26
N GLU A 162 -5.64 5.09 -0.49
CA GLU A 162 -4.37 4.76 0.17
C GLU A 162 -4.40 5.01 1.68
N HIS A 163 -5.40 5.72 2.22
CA HIS A 163 -5.54 5.89 3.67
C HIS A 163 -5.63 4.56 4.44
N SER A 164 -6.27 3.54 3.87
CA SER A 164 -6.32 2.22 4.52
C SER A 164 -4.95 1.53 4.56
N SER A 165 -4.01 1.93 3.69
CA SER A 165 -2.66 1.36 3.61
C SER A 165 -1.85 1.67 4.87
N PHE A 166 -2.18 2.73 5.63
CA PHE A 166 -1.58 3.01 6.94
C PHE A 166 -1.78 1.84 7.90
N TRP A 167 -3.03 1.39 8.05
CA TRP A 167 -3.38 0.29 8.93
C TRP A 167 -2.91 -1.06 8.40
N LEU A 168 -2.89 -1.23 7.07
CA LEU A 168 -2.34 -2.42 6.43
C LEU A 168 -0.84 -2.59 6.74
N SER A 169 -0.06 -1.51 6.63
CA SER A 169 1.37 -1.50 6.91
C SER A 169 1.63 -1.80 8.38
N LEU A 170 0.92 -1.14 9.30
CA LEU A 170 1.03 -1.41 10.73
C LEU A 170 0.67 -2.88 11.06
N ARG A 171 -0.40 -3.41 10.45
CA ARG A 171 -0.78 -4.83 10.55
C ARG A 171 0.36 -5.74 10.08
N GLY A 172 0.99 -5.42 8.95
CA GLY A 172 2.14 -6.15 8.40
C GLY A 172 3.34 -6.16 9.36
N SER A 173 3.65 -5.04 9.99
CA SER A 173 4.71 -4.95 11.00
C SER A 173 4.40 -5.81 12.22
N MET A 174 3.15 -5.76 12.71
CA MET A 174 2.73 -6.58 13.84
C MET A 174 2.76 -8.07 13.50
N LEU A 175 2.40 -8.48 12.29
CA LEU A 175 2.57 -9.87 11.85
C LEU A 175 4.04 -10.28 11.86
N THR A 176 4.92 -9.45 11.29
CA THR A 176 6.37 -9.69 11.27
C THR A 176 6.95 -9.84 12.68
N LEU A 177 6.45 -9.05 13.63
CA LEU A 177 6.90 -9.10 15.00
C LEU A 177 6.24 -10.23 15.81
N GLY A 178 5.18 -10.90 15.34
CA GLY A 178 4.37 -11.78 16.20
C GLY A 178 3.47 -11.02 17.19
N THR A 179 3.27 -9.74 16.90
CA THR A 179 2.39 -8.71 17.47
C THR A 179 0.90 -8.97 17.52
N ILE A 180 0.43 -9.67 16.49
CA ILE A 180 -0.91 -9.43 15.93
C ILE A 180 -2.06 -9.90 16.81
N ASN A 181 -1.79 -10.84 17.73
CA ASN A 181 -2.79 -11.44 18.62
C ASN A 181 -2.91 -10.70 19.97
N THR A 182 -2.29 -9.53 20.10
CA THR A 182 -2.43 -8.66 21.29
C THR A 182 -3.67 -7.76 21.18
N PRO A 183 -4.14 -7.12 22.27
CA PRO A 183 -5.23 -6.13 22.18
C PRO A 183 -4.94 -5.00 21.18
N ALA A 184 -3.69 -4.52 21.12
CA ALA A 184 -3.26 -3.55 20.11
C ALA A 184 -3.37 -4.13 18.69
N GLY A 185 -3.02 -5.41 18.50
CA GLY A 185 -3.13 -6.09 17.22
C GLY A 185 -4.57 -6.29 16.77
N LEU A 186 -5.48 -6.54 17.71
CA LEU A 186 -6.92 -6.56 17.42
C LEU A 186 -7.41 -5.18 16.96
N PHE A 187 -7.04 -4.11 17.68
CA PHE A 187 -7.39 -2.74 17.29
C PHE A 187 -6.90 -2.41 15.87
N VAL A 188 -5.63 -2.67 15.56
CA VAL A 188 -5.05 -2.41 14.23
C VAL A 188 -5.78 -3.18 13.13
N GLN A 189 -6.16 -4.43 13.38
CA GLN A 189 -6.92 -5.23 12.42
C GLN A 189 -8.32 -4.67 12.18
N LEU A 190 -9.04 -4.27 13.24
CA LEU A 190 -10.35 -3.66 13.11
C LEU A 190 -10.26 -2.31 12.40
N ALA A 191 -9.29 -1.47 12.74
CA ALA A 191 -9.04 -0.19 12.09
C ALA A 191 -8.71 -0.36 10.59
N PHE A 192 -7.94 -1.40 10.24
CA PHE A 192 -7.72 -1.76 8.84
C PHE A 192 -9.02 -2.14 8.12
N VAL A 193 -9.86 -2.99 8.72
CA VAL A 193 -11.14 -3.38 8.10
C VAL A 193 -12.04 -2.15 7.91
N VAL A 194 -12.23 -1.34 8.94
CA VAL A 194 -13.09 -0.15 8.88
C VAL A 194 -12.57 0.84 7.84
N SER A 195 -11.27 1.15 7.85
CA SER A 195 -10.68 2.07 6.87
C SER A 195 -10.71 1.51 5.45
N PHE A 196 -10.52 0.21 5.25
CA PHE A 196 -10.61 -0.43 3.94
C PHE A 196 -12.03 -0.32 3.38
N PHE A 197 -13.06 -0.73 4.13
CA PHE A 197 -14.43 -0.64 3.64
C PHE A 197 -14.88 0.81 3.44
N GLY A 198 -14.52 1.71 4.36
CA GLY A 198 -14.87 3.13 4.24
C GLY A 198 -14.21 3.83 3.05
N ALA A 199 -12.91 3.67 2.87
CA ALA A 199 -12.16 4.40 1.84
C ALA A 199 -12.13 3.71 0.47
N ARG A 200 -12.31 2.38 0.40
CA ARG A 200 -12.20 1.61 -0.86
C ARG A 200 -13.53 1.05 -1.36
N VAL A 201 -14.40 0.56 -0.49
CA VAL A 201 -15.59 -0.20 -0.91
C VAL A 201 -16.85 0.67 -0.92
N ALA A 202 -17.10 1.44 0.14
CA ALA A 202 -18.30 2.27 0.28
C ALA A 202 -18.43 3.32 -0.83
N VAL A 203 -17.31 3.71 -1.45
CA VAL A 203 -17.21 4.73 -2.50
C VAL A 203 -17.43 4.17 -3.90
N MET A 204 -17.36 2.84 -4.07
CA MET A 204 -17.47 2.18 -5.37
C MET A 204 -18.78 2.47 -6.11
N PRO A 205 -19.97 2.53 -5.47
CA PRO A 205 -21.21 2.83 -6.18
C PRO A 205 -21.14 4.17 -6.91
N ASP A 206 -20.60 5.21 -6.27
CA ASP A 206 -20.46 6.55 -6.86
C ASP A 206 -19.36 6.58 -7.92
N LEU A 207 -18.24 5.87 -7.72
CA LEU A 207 -17.21 5.70 -8.75
C LEU A 207 -17.77 5.02 -10.00
N TYR A 208 -18.51 3.93 -9.82
CA TYR A 208 -19.13 3.18 -10.91
C TYR A 208 -20.17 4.02 -11.64
N ARG A 209 -21.06 4.70 -10.89
CA ARG A 209 -22.07 5.61 -11.46
C ARG A 209 -21.41 6.73 -12.25
N SER A 210 -20.33 7.31 -11.73
CA SER A 210 -19.58 8.38 -12.39
C SER A 210 -18.90 7.90 -13.67
N TYR A 211 -18.34 6.69 -13.65
CA TYR A 211 -17.66 6.09 -14.81
C TYR A 211 -18.63 5.74 -15.94
N VAL A 212 -19.73 5.04 -15.63
CA VAL A 212 -20.71 4.62 -16.66
C VAL A 212 -21.42 5.82 -17.29
N ASN A 213 -21.63 6.89 -16.52
CA ASN A 213 -22.31 8.10 -16.98
C ASN A 213 -21.35 9.24 -17.31
N ALA A 214 -20.06 8.97 -17.49
CA ALA A 214 -19.07 9.98 -17.81
C ALA A 214 -19.27 10.56 -19.22
N ASP A 215 -18.93 11.83 -19.42
CA ASP A 215 -18.91 12.48 -20.73
C ASP A 215 -17.62 12.11 -21.49
N TRP A 216 -17.51 10.84 -21.91
CA TRP A 216 -16.33 10.28 -22.59
C TRP A 216 -15.93 11.03 -23.86
N ALA A 217 -16.87 11.73 -24.50
CA ALA A 217 -16.63 12.52 -25.71
C ALA A 217 -15.95 13.87 -25.42
N ALA A 218 -15.81 14.28 -24.15
CA ALA A 218 -15.20 15.54 -23.78
C ALA A 218 -13.67 15.53 -23.86
N VAL A 219 -13.04 14.35 -23.96
CA VAL A 219 -11.58 14.17 -24.06
C VAL A 219 -11.20 13.51 -25.39
N PRO A 220 -9.94 13.66 -25.86
CA PRO A 220 -9.45 12.91 -27.01
C PRO A 220 -9.64 11.39 -26.85
N GLY A 221 -9.94 10.70 -27.97
CA GLY A 221 -10.26 9.26 -27.95
C GLY A 221 -9.18 8.36 -27.33
N TRP A 222 -7.91 8.75 -27.43
CA TRP A 222 -6.80 8.02 -26.78
C TRP A 222 -6.84 8.13 -25.24
N GLN A 223 -7.21 9.31 -24.68
CA GLN A 223 -7.38 9.48 -23.23
C GLN A 223 -8.59 8.68 -22.74
N ALA A 224 -9.70 8.74 -23.48
CA ALA A 224 -10.90 7.95 -23.18
C ALA A 224 -10.58 6.45 -23.17
N THR A 225 -9.80 5.98 -24.15
CA THR A 225 -9.40 4.57 -24.25
C THR A 225 -8.54 4.14 -23.05
N ILE A 226 -7.49 4.91 -22.71
CA ILE A 226 -6.64 4.60 -21.56
C ILE A 226 -7.46 4.59 -20.26
N ALA A 227 -8.29 5.60 -20.04
CA ALA A 227 -9.12 5.71 -18.85
C ALA A 227 -10.15 4.57 -18.76
N ALA A 228 -10.76 4.17 -19.89
CA ALA A 228 -11.71 3.06 -19.93
C ALA A 228 -11.10 1.75 -19.42
N TRP A 229 -9.83 1.48 -19.73
CA TRP A 229 -9.14 0.27 -19.29
C TRP A 229 -8.51 0.38 -17.90
N THR A 230 -8.05 1.56 -17.50
CA THR A 230 -7.27 1.71 -16.26
C THR A 230 -8.12 2.06 -15.04
N VAL A 231 -9.16 2.88 -15.18
CA VAL A 231 -10.03 3.30 -14.05
C VAL A 231 -10.73 2.12 -13.36
N PRO A 232 -11.21 1.07 -14.05
CA PRO A 232 -11.85 -0.06 -13.38
C PRO A 232 -10.89 -0.90 -12.52
N ILE A 233 -9.59 -0.94 -12.85
CA ILE A 233 -8.63 -1.89 -12.26
C ILE A 233 -8.52 -1.73 -10.72
N PRO A 234 -8.30 -0.53 -10.14
CA PRO A 234 -8.24 -0.39 -8.70
C PRO A 234 -9.53 -0.82 -8.00
N SER A 235 -10.69 -0.52 -8.60
CA SER A 235 -12.00 -0.90 -8.04
C SER A 235 -12.19 -2.42 -8.05
N MET A 236 -11.80 -3.10 -9.14
CA MET A 236 -11.85 -4.57 -9.23
C MET A 236 -10.93 -5.23 -8.20
N LEU A 237 -9.70 -4.73 -8.04
CA LEU A 237 -8.78 -5.22 -7.01
C LEU A 237 -9.35 -5.01 -5.60
N ASN A 238 -9.89 -3.82 -5.32
CA ASN A 238 -10.50 -3.53 -4.03
C ASN A 238 -11.72 -4.42 -3.76
N ALA A 239 -12.52 -4.77 -4.78
CA ALA A 239 -13.65 -5.69 -4.63
C ALA A 239 -13.17 -7.11 -4.33
N TYR A 240 -12.13 -7.57 -5.01
CA TYR A 240 -11.48 -8.86 -4.73
C TYR A 240 -10.94 -8.93 -3.30
N TRP A 241 -10.19 -7.91 -2.86
CA TRP A 241 -9.67 -7.86 -1.50
C TRP A 241 -10.78 -7.75 -0.46
N GLY A 242 -11.82 -6.95 -0.72
CA GLY A 242 -13.01 -6.85 0.11
C GLY A 242 -13.68 -8.20 0.30
N PHE A 243 -13.85 -8.97 -0.79
CA PHE A 243 -14.37 -10.34 -0.73
C PHE A 243 -13.50 -11.25 0.15
N LEU A 244 -12.17 -11.19 0.04
CA LEU A 244 -11.27 -11.97 0.89
C LEU A 244 -11.37 -11.59 2.37
N ILE A 245 -11.54 -10.30 2.68
CA ILE A 245 -11.74 -9.84 4.05
C ILE A 245 -13.07 -10.38 4.60
N VAL A 246 -14.18 -10.26 3.86
CA VAL A 246 -15.49 -10.81 4.26
C VAL A 246 -15.39 -12.32 4.48
N LYS A 247 -14.74 -13.05 3.57
CA LYS A 247 -14.55 -14.50 3.69
C LYS A 247 -13.75 -14.86 4.95
N SER A 248 -12.72 -14.08 5.28
CA SER A 248 -11.93 -14.27 6.50
C SER A 248 -12.77 -14.03 7.76
N LEU A 249 -13.54 -12.94 7.79
CA LEU A 249 -14.44 -12.61 8.90
C LEU A 249 -15.53 -13.68 9.09
N ALA A 250 -16.16 -14.13 8.00
CA ALA A 250 -17.16 -15.20 8.03
C ALA A 250 -16.59 -16.50 8.58
N LYS A 251 -15.35 -16.86 8.21
CA LYS A 251 -14.67 -18.05 8.77
C LYS A 251 -14.49 -17.97 10.28
N VAL A 252 -14.16 -16.79 10.81
CA VAL A 252 -14.02 -16.56 12.26
C VAL A 252 -15.39 -16.63 12.95
N ALA A 253 -16.39 -15.91 12.41
CA ALA A 253 -17.73 -15.85 12.98
C ALA A 253 -18.44 -17.22 13.00
N LEU A 254 -18.23 -18.04 11.98
CA LEU A 254 -18.85 -19.37 11.84
C LEU A 254 -18.03 -20.50 12.49
N GLY A 255 -17.01 -20.19 13.29
CA GLY A 255 -16.23 -21.20 14.04
C GLY A 255 -15.30 -22.07 13.20
N GLY A 256 -15.11 -21.75 11.91
CA GLY A 256 -14.28 -22.53 10.97
C GLY A 256 -12.76 -22.43 11.18
N GLY A 257 -12.30 -21.78 12.25
CA GLY A 257 -10.89 -21.64 12.62
C GLY A 257 -10.29 -22.82 13.40
N GLY A 258 -11.12 -23.77 13.84
CA GLY A 258 -10.74 -24.83 14.78
C GLY A 258 -10.44 -26.19 14.15
N LYS A 259 -9.43 -26.31 13.28
CA LYS A 259 -8.74 -27.61 13.08
C LYS A 259 -7.28 -27.48 13.49
N LYS A 260 -7.03 -27.59 14.80
CA LYS A 260 -5.70 -27.92 15.33
C LYS A 260 -5.34 -29.32 14.81
N LYS A 261 -4.29 -29.42 13.98
CA LYS A 261 -3.65 -30.71 13.70
C LYS A 261 -3.00 -31.16 15.02
N LYS A 262 -3.66 -32.09 15.71
CA LYS A 262 -3.14 -32.77 16.89
C LYS A 262 -2.11 -33.78 16.39
N THR A 263 -0.83 -33.41 16.35
CA THR A 263 0.26 -34.40 16.37
C THR A 263 0.73 -34.53 17.81
N THR A 264 0.50 -35.73 18.31
CA THR A 264 0.77 -36.31 19.61
C THR A 264 2.15 -35.97 20.16
N GLY A 265 2.20 -35.73 21.47
CA GLY A 265 3.41 -35.45 22.20
C GLY A 265 4.29 -36.68 22.40
N ALA A 266 5.58 -36.40 22.56
CA ALA A 266 6.41 -36.99 23.60
C ALA A 266 7.17 -35.82 24.24
N GLY A 267 6.92 -35.61 25.53
CA GLY A 267 7.53 -34.57 26.35
C GLY A 267 8.96 -34.90 26.78
N PRO A 268 9.55 -34.05 27.63
CA PRO A 268 10.98 -33.78 27.67
C PRO A 268 11.73 -34.61 28.72
N GLU A 269 12.97 -35.01 28.41
CA GLU A 269 13.94 -35.42 29.41
C GLU A 269 15.05 -34.37 29.54
N THR A 270 15.08 -33.75 30.70
CA THR A 270 16.14 -32.89 31.22
C THR A 270 17.30 -33.76 31.71
N ARG A 271 18.54 -33.51 31.25
CA ARG A 271 19.71 -33.49 32.15
C ARG A 271 20.91 -32.77 31.56
N ALA A 272 21.47 -31.92 32.40
CA ALA A 272 22.59 -31.03 32.17
C ALA A 272 23.97 -31.70 32.38
N ARG A 273 25.00 -30.95 31.96
CA ARG A 273 26.41 -30.89 32.44
C ARG A 273 27.47 -31.82 31.82
N GLY A 274 28.57 -31.14 31.45
CA GLY A 274 29.95 -31.60 31.58
C GLY A 274 30.59 -31.92 30.24
N THR A 275 31.47 -31.09 29.66
CA THR A 275 32.88 -30.78 30.00
C THR A 275 33.79 -31.27 28.87
N ALA A 276 34.76 -30.42 28.51
CA ALA A 276 36.02 -30.71 27.83
C ALA A 276 36.00 -31.02 26.32
N ALA A 277 36.56 -30.07 25.55
CA ALA A 277 37.37 -30.40 24.37
C ALA A 277 38.68 -31.08 24.82
N PRO A 278 39.35 -31.89 23.98
CA PRO A 278 40.32 -31.29 23.06
C PRO A 278 40.46 -31.95 21.67
N MET A 279 41.02 -31.13 20.78
CA MET A 279 41.78 -31.38 19.55
C MET A 279 41.86 -32.81 18.95
N GLY A 280 41.65 -32.86 17.63
CA GLY A 280 42.14 -33.91 16.76
C GLY A 280 41.84 -33.62 15.28
N SER A 281 42.74 -32.90 14.61
CA SER A 281 42.89 -32.94 13.14
C SER A 281 43.78 -34.14 12.78
N PRO A 282 43.98 -34.50 11.50
CA PRO A 282 43.04 -34.80 10.41
C PRO A 282 43.32 -36.21 9.82
N LYS A 283 42.44 -36.77 8.97
CA LYS A 283 42.88 -37.70 7.91
C LYS A 283 42.12 -37.52 6.62
N GLN A 284 42.92 -37.43 5.57
CA GLN A 284 42.60 -37.54 4.15
C GLN A 284 42.07 -38.94 3.85
N GLU A 285 41.09 -39.02 2.96
CA GLU A 285 41.03 -39.92 1.80
C GLU A 285 40.09 -39.30 0.76
#